data_AF-A0A1Q8ZIT4-F1
#
_entry.id   AF-A0A1Q8ZIT4-F1
#
_cell.length_a   1.000
_cell.length_b   1.000
_cell.length_c   1.000
_cell.angle_alpha   90.00
_cell.angle_beta   90.00
_cell.angle_gamma   90.00
#
_symmetry.space_group_name_H-M   'P 1'
#
loop_
_entity.id
_entity.type
_entity.pdbx_description
1 polymer ?
#
loop_
_entity_poly.entity_id
_entity_poly.type
_entity_poly.pdbx_seq_one_letter_code
_entity_poly.pdbx_strand_id
1 'polypeptide(L)'
;MGIQRAFSIQPSQIFIQGAHVGGDTDFDGNGPDLVIDTTVMRRGPKLFARVRATWTETKQDFTRFEGDSGDVEIFNVDQRFPGWNIKSVNGNETFDFTMADPTFRRRLFGHNVQPLFSHGSSLVLMYQVIGDSDGGIFGGDDHPELTVIFHPLEVAIEHPTIEVRRQLRWELLKPVAIPR
;
A
#
# COMPACT_ATOMS: atom_id res chain seq x y z
N MET A 1 -5.86 -31.29 1.40
CA MET A 1 -4.68 -30.42 1.13
C MET A 1 -5.01 -29.56 -0.08
N GLY A 2 -5.06 -28.23 0.08
CA GLY A 2 -5.28 -27.31 -1.05
C GLY A 2 -4.04 -27.23 -1.94
N ILE A 3 -4.24 -27.01 -3.25
CA ILE A 3 -3.16 -26.72 -4.18
C ILE A 3 -2.64 -25.32 -3.85
N GLN A 4 -1.32 -25.21 -3.62
CA GLN A 4 -0.66 -23.91 -3.44
C GLN A 4 0.04 -23.54 -4.74
N ARG A 5 -0.07 -22.26 -5.12
CA ARG A 5 0.70 -21.67 -6.21
C ARG A 5 1.29 -20.35 -5.72
N ALA A 6 2.57 -20.14 -6.01
CA ALA A 6 3.23 -18.86 -5.85
C ALA A 6 3.35 -18.20 -7.23
N PHE A 7 3.10 -16.90 -7.30
CA PHE A 7 3.40 -16.10 -8.49
C PHE A 7 3.77 -14.68 -8.08
N SER A 8 4.52 -14.02 -8.95
CA SER A 8 4.90 -12.62 -8.79
C SER A 8 3.81 -11.71 -9.35
N ILE A 9 3.42 -10.69 -8.59
CA ILE A 9 2.64 -9.55 -9.08
C ILE A 9 3.62 -8.50 -9.59
N GLN A 10 3.31 -7.85 -10.72
CA GLN A 10 4.14 -6.75 -11.24
C GLN A 10 4.16 -5.57 -10.26
N PRO A 11 5.22 -4.75 -10.27
CA PRO A 11 5.28 -3.54 -9.45
C PRO A 11 4.04 -2.69 -9.65
N SER A 12 3.29 -2.45 -8.57
CA SER A 12 2.33 -1.36 -8.52
C SER A 12 3.08 -0.08 -8.15
N GLN A 13 2.52 1.06 -8.55
CA GLN A 13 2.95 2.35 -8.03
C GLN A 13 1.75 3.07 -7.41
N ILE A 14 1.99 3.81 -6.33
CA ILE A 14 0.99 4.67 -5.70
C ILE A 14 1.53 6.10 -5.72
N PHE A 15 0.76 7.01 -6.27
CA PHE A 15 1.04 8.45 -6.26
C PHE A 15 0.17 9.12 -5.20
N ILE A 16 0.78 10.02 -4.43
CA ILE A 16 0.08 10.96 -3.56
C ILE A 16 0.65 12.36 -3.78
N GLN A 17 -0.24 13.35 -3.79
CA GLN A 17 0.11 14.75 -3.72
C GLN A 17 -0.25 15.26 -2.33
N GLY A 18 0.65 16.02 -1.71
CA GLY A 18 0.42 16.64 -0.42
C GLY A 18 -0.62 17.76 -0.54
N ALA A 19 -1.59 17.77 0.37
CA ALA A 19 -2.48 18.89 0.60
C ALA A 19 -1.91 19.76 1.72
N HIS A 20 -1.93 21.08 1.54
CA HIS A 20 -1.53 22.02 2.57
C HIS A 20 -2.45 21.91 3.79
N VAL A 21 -1.87 21.77 4.99
CA VAL A 21 -2.61 21.59 6.25
C VAL A 21 -2.22 22.59 7.35
N GLY A 22 -1.20 23.42 7.15
CA GLY A 22 -0.83 24.47 8.09
C GLY A 22 0.48 25.16 7.72
N GLY A 23 0.63 26.40 8.18
CA GLY A 23 1.74 27.27 7.80
C GLY A 23 1.41 28.26 6.70
N ASP A 24 2.47 28.79 6.12
CA ASP A 24 2.46 29.24 4.73
C ASP A 24 2.56 28.04 3.78
N THR A 25 2.83 28.31 2.50
CA THR A 25 2.83 27.33 1.40
C THR A 25 4.21 27.15 0.77
N ASP A 26 5.29 27.54 1.46
CA ASP A 26 6.65 27.59 0.88
C ASP A 26 7.70 27.07 1.86
N PHE A 27 8.50 26.09 1.44
CA PHE A 27 9.62 25.55 2.21
C PHE A 27 10.90 26.41 2.14
N ASP A 28 10.89 27.55 1.43
CA ASP A 28 11.96 28.55 1.38
C ASP A 28 13.32 27.95 0.96
N GLY A 29 13.29 26.97 0.04
CA GLY A 29 14.48 26.26 -0.44
C GLY A 29 15.14 25.32 0.60
N ASN A 30 14.55 25.18 1.80
CA ASN A 30 15.10 24.36 2.87
C ASN A 30 14.68 22.89 2.77
N GLY A 31 13.59 22.65 2.05
CA GLY A 31 12.93 21.36 1.90
C GLY A 31 12.30 20.84 3.20
N PRO A 32 11.32 19.95 3.09
CA PRO A 32 10.65 19.38 4.24
C PRO A 32 11.43 18.22 4.89
N ASP A 33 11.15 18.00 6.16
CA ASP A 33 11.24 16.69 6.79
C ASP A 33 10.07 15.84 6.31
N LEU A 34 10.38 14.71 5.68
CA LEU A 34 9.41 13.74 5.18
C LEU A 34 9.23 12.59 6.16
N VAL A 35 7.99 12.21 6.43
CA VAL A 35 7.62 10.97 7.10
C VAL A 35 6.70 10.18 6.19
N ILE A 36 7.01 8.90 5.92
CA ILE A 36 6.17 8.01 5.11
C ILE A 36 5.72 6.81 5.95
N ASP A 37 4.43 6.48 5.84
CA ASP A 37 3.82 5.22 6.31
C ASP A 37 3.25 4.49 5.09
N THR A 38 3.63 3.22 4.91
CA THR A 38 3.11 2.38 3.82
C THR A 38 2.62 1.08 4.40
N THR A 39 1.32 0.81 4.25
CA THR A 39 0.66 -0.39 4.76
C THR A 39 0.10 -1.22 3.62
N VAL A 40 0.33 -2.54 3.62
CA VAL A 40 -0.35 -3.50 2.73
C VAL A 40 -1.28 -4.40 3.53
N MET A 41 -2.50 -4.61 3.03
CA MET A 41 -3.58 -5.31 3.71
C MET A 41 -4.20 -6.36 2.79
N ARG A 42 -4.64 -7.49 3.36
CA ARG A 42 -5.43 -8.49 2.67
C ARG A 42 -6.91 -8.38 3.05
N ARG A 43 -7.81 -8.41 2.08
CA ARG A 43 -9.27 -8.53 2.27
C ARG A 43 -9.83 -9.62 1.36
N GLY A 44 -9.90 -10.85 1.87
CA GLY A 44 -10.32 -12.02 1.11
C GLY A 44 -9.41 -12.26 -0.12
N PRO A 45 -9.94 -12.20 -1.35
CA PRO A 45 -9.16 -12.39 -2.58
C PRO A 45 -8.32 -11.16 -2.99
N LYS A 46 -8.41 -10.04 -2.27
CA LYS A 46 -7.82 -8.76 -2.67
C LYS A 46 -6.67 -8.35 -1.77
N LEU A 47 -5.67 -7.70 -2.36
CA LEU A 47 -4.66 -6.92 -1.65
C LEU A 47 -4.92 -5.44 -1.88
N PHE A 48 -4.80 -4.69 -0.79
CA PHE A 48 -4.87 -3.24 -0.77
C PHE A 48 -3.55 -2.69 -0.23
N ALA A 49 -3.16 -1.52 -0.71
CA ALA A 49 -2.08 -0.75 -0.12
C ALA A 49 -2.59 0.65 0.23
N ARG A 50 -2.03 1.21 1.30
CA ARG A 50 -2.27 2.57 1.73
C ARG A 50 -0.94 3.23 2.01
N VAL A 51 -0.74 4.42 1.46
CA VAL A 51 0.43 5.25 1.68
C VAL A 51 -0.04 6.55 2.32
N ARG A 52 0.64 6.95 3.39
CA ARG A 52 0.52 8.27 3.98
C ARG A 52 1.88 8.94 4.00
N ALA A 53 1.89 10.24 3.75
CA ALA A 53 3.08 11.04 3.93
C ALA A 53 2.77 12.36 4.61
N THR A 54 3.76 12.86 5.34
CA THR A 54 3.76 14.18 5.95
C THR A 54 5.06 14.86 5.56
N TRP A 55 4.94 16.08 5.01
CA TRP A 55 6.04 16.97 4.73
C TRP A 55 5.93 18.13 5.72
N THR A 56 6.97 18.36 6.51
CA THR A 56 6.95 19.41 7.54
C THR A 56 8.22 20.23 7.45
N GLU A 57 8.08 21.54 7.40
CA GLU A 57 9.20 22.45 7.48
C GLU A 57 9.85 22.38 8.86
N THR A 58 11.17 22.52 8.88
CA THR A 58 11.97 22.46 10.11
C THR A 58 12.12 23.81 10.81
N LYS A 59 11.65 24.91 10.22
CA LYS A 59 11.85 26.29 10.68
C LYS A 59 10.57 26.92 11.28
N GLN A 60 10.64 28.22 11.59
CA GLN A 60 9.71 28.94 12.48
C GLN A 60 8.37 29.33 11.82
N ASP A 61 8.32 29.29 10.50
CA ASP A 61 7.22 29.62 9.57
C ASP A 61 6.15 28.51 9.56
N PHE A 62 6.61 27.27 9.78
CA PHE A 62 5.81 26.06 9.95
C PHE A 62 4.98 25.70 8.70
N THR A 63 5.59 25.51 7.54
CA THR A 63 4.90 24.89 6.38
C THR A 63 4.64 23.40 6.61
N ARG A 64 3.42 22.92 6.34
CA ARG A 64 3.06 21.50 6.46
C ARG A 64 2.08 21.03 5.40
N PHE A 65 2.40 19.88 4.81
CA PHE A 65 1.53 19.16 3.88
C PHE A 65 1.32 17.72 4.33
N GLU A 66 0.16 17.16 3.97
CA GLU A 66 -0.20 15.76 4.23
C GLU A 66 -0.85 15.12 3.00
N GLY A 67 -0.51 13.85 2.75
CA GLY A 67 -1.08 13.06 1.67
C GLY A 67 -1.50 11.68 2.16
N ASP A 68 -2.64 11.18 1.67
CA ASP A 68 -3.14 9.84 1.96
C ASP A 68 -3.75 9.26 0.68
N SER A 69 -3.27 8.10 0.25
CA SER A 69 -3.80 7.43 -0.95
C SER A 69 -5.19 6.82 -0.73
N GLY A 70 -5.63 6.69 0.52
CA GLY A 70 -6.69 5.75 0.89
C GLY A 70 -6.28 4.31 0.62
N ASP A 71 -7.24 3.40 0.67
CA ASP A 71 -7.00 1.99 0.37
C ASP A 71 -7.07 1.76 -1.14
N VAL A 72 -5.91 1.56 -1.78
CA VAL A 72 -5.78 1.29 -3.21
C VAL A 72 -5.71 -0.20 -3.44
N GLU A 73 -6.60 -0.77 -4.26
CA GLU A 73 -6.51 -2.18 -4.67
C GLU A 73 -5.28 -2.36 -5.57
N ILE A 74 -4.29 -3.11 -5.09
CA ILE A 74 -3.06 -3.41 -5.85
C ILE A 74 -3.12 -4.77 -6.54
N PHE A 75 -3.99 -5.66 -6.08
CA PHE A 75 -4.16 -6.98 -6.67
C PHE A 75 -5.48 -7.63 -6.29
N ASN A 76 -6.06 -8.41 -7.22
CA ASN A 76 -7.23 -9.23 -6.98
C ASN A 76 -7.02 -10.62 -7.60
N VAL A 77 -6.89 -11.64 -6.74
CA VAL A 77 -6.66 -13.02 -7.20
C VAL A 77 -7.84 -13.56 -8.01
N ASP A 78 -9.06 -13.15 -7.67
CA ASP A 78 -10.29 -13.68 -8.27
C ASP A 78 -10.40 -13.34 -9.76
N GLN A 79 -9.79 -12.23 -10.20
CA GLN A 79 -9.73 -11.86 -11.61
C GLN A 79 -8.92 -12.84 -12.47
N ARG A 80 -7.92 -13.50 -11.87
CA ARG A 80 -7.02 -14.44 -12.58
C ARG A 80 -7.30 -15.90 -12.24
N PHE A 81 -7.74 -16.16 -11.02
CA PHE A 81 -8.05 -17.48 -10.49
C PHE A 81 -9.40 -17.42 -9.76
N PRO A 82 -10.53 -17.46 -10.50
CA PRO A 82 -11.85 -17.34 -9.91
C PRO A 82 -12.10 -18.36 -8.81
N GLY A 83 -12.62 -17.89 -7.67
CA GLY A 83 -12.89 -18.68 -6.48
C GLY A 83 -11.69 -18.97 -5.59
N TRP A 84 -10.48 -18.53 -5.96
CA TRP A 84 -9.30 -18.66 -5.10
C TRP A 84 -9.20 -17.52 -4.09
N ASN A 85 -8.51 -17.77 -2.98
CA ASN A 85 -8.18 -16.76 -1.97
C ASN A 85 -6.67 -16.60 -1.84
N ILE A 86 -6.26 -15.45 -1.32
CA ILE A 86 -4.88 -15.20 -0.95
C ILE A 86 -4.62 -15.86 0.39
N LYS A 87 -3.70 -16.82 0.42
CA LYS A 87 -3.29 -17.53 1.63
C LYS A 87 -2.23 -16.73 2.39
N SER A 88 -1.17 -16.33 1.70
CA SER A 88 -0.09 -15.52 2.25
C SER A 88 0.58 -14.71 1.13
N VAL A 89 1.31 -13.67 1.52
CA VAL A 89 2.20 -12.93 0.64
C VAL A 89 3.61 -13.17 1.20
N ASN A 90 4.50 -13.73 0.38
CA ASN A 90 5.89 -13.99 0.72
C ASN A 90 6.69 -12.68 0.57
N GLY A 91 7.26 -12.28 1.70
CA GLY A 91 8.11 -11.14 2.02
C GLY A 91 8.38 -11.28 3.52
N ASN A 92 9.54 -10.87 4.06
CA ASN A 92 9.97 -11.21 5.43
C ASN A 92 9.15 -10.55 6.57
N GLU A 93 7.88 -10.23 6.37
CA GLU A 93 7.04 -9.54 7.36
C GLU A 93 5.69 -10.25 7.43
N THR A 94 5.53 -11.02 8.50
CA THR A 94 4.38 -11.90 8.77
C THR A 94 3.06 -11.13 8.85
N PHE A 95 2.11 -11.55 8.02
CA PHE A 95 0.74 -11.04 7.87
C PHE A 95 -0.17 -11.39 9.06
N ASP A 96 0.00 -10.66 10.15
CA ASP A 96 -1.10 -10.18 11.00
C ASP A 96 -0.56 -8.92 11.70
N PHE A 97 -1.35 -7.85 11.63
CA PHE A 97 -1.01 -6.46 11.99
C PHE A 97 -0.27 -5.67 10.91
N THR A 98 -0.86 -4.52 10.57
CA THR A 98 -0.29 -3.34 9.91
C THR A 98 1.21 -3.46 9.66
N MET A 99 1.60 -3.77 8.43
CA MET A 99 2.99 -3.62 8.00
C MET A 99 3.25 -2.12 7.91
N ALA A 100 3.61 -1.49 9.01
CA ALA A 100 4.24 -0.19 8.97
C ALA A 100 5.74 -0.45 8.83
N ASP A 101 6.36 -0.06 7.71
CA ASP A 101 7.76 0.36 7.81
C ASP A 101 7.74 1.50 8.86
N PRO A 102 8.36 1.32 10.04
CA PRO A 102 8.16 2.22 11.17
C PRO A 102 8.77 3.58 10.83
N THR A 103 7.98 4.43 10.16
CA THR A 103 8.28 5.78 9.72
C THR A 103 9.63 5.92 9.01
N PHE A 104 9.64 5.79 7.68
CA PHE A 104 10.77 6.29 6.91
C PHE A 104 10.84 7.81 7.09
N ARG A 105 11.91 8.31 7.73
CA ARG A 105 12.13 9.74 7.95
C ARG A 105 13.35 10.22 7.16
N ARG A 106 13.18 11.27 6.36
CA ARG A 106 14.30 11.85 5.61
C ARG A 106 14.10 13.34 5.39
N ARG A 107 15.18 14.08 5.56
CA ARG A 107 15.25 15.47 5.12
C ARG A 107 15.49 15.52 3.62
N LEU A 108 14.66 16.27 2.92
CA LEU A 108 14.81 16.54 1.49
C LEU A 108 15.55 17.85 1.31
N PHE A 109 16.45 17.91 0.32
CA PHE A 109 17.16 19.14 -0.03
C PHE A 109 16.88 19.54 -1.48
N GLY A 110 16.44 20.78 -1.67
CA GLY A 110 16.24 21.42 -2.98
C GLY A 110 15.04 20.90 -3.79
N HIS A 111 14.88 21.48 -4.98
CA HIS A 111 13.68 21.37 -5.82
C HIS A 111 13.59 20.14 -6.72
N ASN A 112 14.44 19.13 -6.48
CA ASN A 112 14.59 17.99 -7.41
C ASN A 112 13.87 16.74 -6.90
N VAL A 113 13.42 15.93 -7.85
CA VAL A 113 12.96 14.56 -7.58
C VAL A 113 14.09 13.76 -6.94
N GLN A 114 13.87 13.27 -5.73
CA GLN A 114 14.83 12.47 -4.98
C GLN A 114 14.38 11.00 -4.94
N PRO A 115 15.12 10.08 -5.60
CA PRO A 115 14.88 8.65 -5.43
C PRO A 115 15.45 8.18 -4.09
N LEU A 116 14.60 7.62 -3.24
CA LEU A 116 14.94 7.05 -1.94
C LEU A 116 14.67 5.54 -2.02
N PHE A 117 15.74 4.76 -2.08
CA PHE A 117 15.62 3.30 -2.10
C PHE A 117 15.38 2.79 -0.69
N SER A 118 14.41 1.88 -0.55
CA SER A 118 14.31 1.11 0.68
C SER A 118 15.53 0.18 0.77
N HIS A 119 15.96 -0.14 1.98
CA HIS A 119 17.01 -1.13 2.20
C HIS A 119 16.41 -2.36 2.89
N GLY A 120 16.88 -3.56 2.51
CA GLY A 120 16.53 -4.82 3.18
C GLY A 120 15.36 -5.56 2.55
N SER A 121 14.49 -6.12 3.38
CA SER A 121 13.34 -6.96 2.98
C SER A 121 12.02 -6.19 2.85
N SER A 122 12.08 -4.87 2.68
CA SER A 122 10.90 -4.01 2.57
C SER A 122 10.08 -4.37 1.33
N LEU A 123 8.75 -4.20 1.45
CA LEU A 123 7.82 -4.33 0.32
C LEU A 123 7.98 -3.20 -0.71
N VAL A 124 8.49 -2.05 -0.28
CA VAL A 124 8.72 -0.91 -1.16
C VAL A 124 10.07 -1.06 -1.83
N LEU A 125 10.14 -0.88 -3.14
CA LEU A 125 11.40 -0.82 -3.89
C LEU A 125 12.01 0.59 -3.81
N MET A 126 11.20 1.62 -4.04
CA MET A 126 11.66 3.00 -4.12
C MET A 126 10.54 3.99 -3.78
N TYR A 127 10.90 5.06 -3.10
CA TYR A 127 10.13 6.29 -2.99
C TYR A 127 10.73 7.32 -3.94
N GLN A 128 9.92 7.93 -4.81
CA GLN A 128 10.31 9.12 -5.56
C GLN A 128 9.60 10.30 -4.95
N VAL A 129 10.36 11.26 -4.42
CA VAL A 129 9.80 12.36 -3.65
C VAL A 129 10.17 13.69 -4.26
N ILE A 130 9.20 14.59 -4.31
CA ILE A 130 9.37 16.01 -4.57
C ILE A 130 8.90 16.70 -3.28
N GLY A 131 9.78 17.43 -2.62
CA GLY A 131 9.44 18.12 -1.38
C GLY A 131 9.08 19.58 -1.61
N ASP A 132 9.90 20.23 -2.40
CA ASP A 132 9.83 21.65 -2.73
C ASP A 132 9.75 21.71 -4.26
N SER A 133 8.70 22.34 -4.76
CA SER A 133 8.49 22.58 -6.17
C SER A 133 8.28 24.07 -6.31
N ASP A 134 9.36 24.80 -6.61
CA ASP A 134 9.31 26.24 -6.91
C ASP A 134 8.05 26.54 -7.74
N GLY A 135 7.07 27.18 -7.09
CA GLY A 135 5.75 27.54 -7.61
C GLY A 135 5.79 28.54 -8.78
N GLY A 136 6.94 28.76 -9.40
CA GLY A 136 7.19 29.64 -10.52
C GLY A 136 8.02 30.85 -10.11
N ILE A 137 8.30 31.72 -11.08
CA ILE A 137 9.18 32.91 -10.98
C ILE A 137 8.96 33.89 -9.79
N PHE A 138 7.95 33.68 -8.95
CA PHE A 138 7.68 34.46 -7.74
C PHE A 138 7.75 33.66 -6.42
N GLY A 139 8.06 32.36 -6.45
CA GLY A 139 8.01 31.47 -5.28
C GLY A 139 6.60 31.31 -4.70
N GLY A 140 6.45 30.53 -3.63
CA GLY A 140 5.29 30.63 -2.75
C GLY A 140 4.16 29.59 -2.85
N ASP A 141 4.25 28.53 -3.65
CA ASP A 141 3.22 27.47 -3.66
C ASP A 141 3.83 26.10 -3.95
N ASP A 142 4.29 25.45 -2.89
CA ASP A 142 4.83 24.11 -2.96
C ASP A 142 3.73 23.06 -3.16
N HIS A 143 4.06 22.07 -3.97
CA HIS A 143 3.22 20.92 -4.25
C HIS A 143 4.04 19.65 -4.01
N PRO A 144 4.28 19.27 -2.74
CA PRO A 144 5.04 18.07 -2.46
C PRO A 144 4.33 16.84 -3.02
N GLU A 145 5.11 15.93 -3.60
CA GLU A 145 4.62 14.71 -4.25
C GLU A 145 5.42 13.50 -3.74
N LEU A 146 4.74 12.36 -3.66
CA LEU A 146 5.36 11.08 -3.39
C LEU A 146 4.82 10.02 -4.35
N THR A 147 5.73 9.32 -5.02
CA THR A 147 5.44 8.07 -5.72
C THR A 147 6.11 6.92 -5.00
N VAL A 148 5.34 5.91 -4.60
CA VAL A 148 5.84 4.68 -3.98
C VAL A 148 5.80 3.56 -5.02
N ILE A 149 6.93 2.91 -5.23
CA ILE A 149 7.08 1.78 -6.15
C ILE A 149 7.36 0.54 -5.32
N PHE A 150 6.60 -0.53 -5.52
CA PHE A 150 6.71 -1.76 -4.75
C PHE A 150 7.63 -2.78 -5.42
N HIS A 151 8.28 -3.62 -4.62
CA HIS A 151 8.88 -4.85 -5.14
C HIS A 151 7.79 -5.77 -5.70
N PRO A 152 8.14 -6.64 -6.67
CA PRO A 152 7.24 -7.71 -7.07
C PRO A 152 6.87 -8.57 -5.86
N LEU A 153 5.57 -8.80 -5.64
CA LEU A 153 5.06 -9.57 -4.51
C LEU A 153 4.89 -11.04 -4.89
N GLU A 154 5.46 -11.95 -4.11
CA GLU A 154 5.16 -13.37 -4.23
C GLU A 154 3.87 -13.67 -3.45
N VAL A 155 2.83 -14.16 -4.11
CA VAL A 155 1.56 -14.47 -3.43
C VAL A 155 1.28 -15.95 -3.48
N ALA A 156 1.10 -16.56 -2.31
CA ALA A 156 0.57 -17.90 -2.18
C ALA A 156 -0.95 -17.85 -2.16
N ILE A 157 -1.58 -18.61 -3.06
CA ILE A 157 -3.03 -18.69 -3.17
C ILE A 157 -3.54 -20.08 -2.80
N GLU A 158 -4.78 -20.14 -2.34
CA GLU A 158 -5.47 -21.39 -2.04
C GLU A 158 -6.88 -21.40 -2.61
N HIS A 159 -7.28 -22.55 -3.16
CA HIS A 159 -8.66 -22.78 -3.53
C HIS A 159 -9.42 -23.26 -2.29
N PRO A 160 -10.61 -22.71 -1.97
CA PRO A 160 -11.45 -23.24 -0.92
C PRO A 160 -11.75 -24.71 -1.23
N THR A 161 -11.31 -25.62 -0.37
CA THR A 161 -11.52 -27.05 -0.57
C THR A 161 -13.02 -27.30 -0.72
N ILE A 162 -13.42 -28.05 -1.75
CA ILE A 162 -14.80 -28.46 -2.02
C ILE A 162 -15.24 -29.49 -0.95
N GLU A 163 -15.20 -29.15 0.34
CA GLU A 163 -15.79 -29.99 1.39
C GLU A 163 -17.23 -29.57 1.70
N VAL A 164 -17.59 -28.31 1.43
CA VAL A 164 -18.95 -27.80 1.71
C VAL A 164 -20.03 -28.41 0.78
N ARG A 165 -19.69 -28.82 -0.45
CA ARG A 165 -20.68 -29.43 -1.37
C ARG A 165 -21.03 -30.88 -1.05
N ARG A 166 -20.21 -31.60 -0.25
CA ARG A 166 -20.59 -32.96 0.19
C ARG A 166 -21.59 -32.93 1.35
N GLN A 167 -21.51 -31.96 2.25
CA GLN A 167 -22.46 -31.86 3.38
C GLN A 167 -23.88 -31.47 2.93
N LEU A 168 -24.02 -30.51 2.02
CA LEU A 168 -25.35 -30.11 1.51
C LEU A 168 -26.03 -31.18 0.64
N ARG A 169 -25.27 -32.06 -0.02
CA ARG A 169 -25.84 -33.15 -0.83
C ARG A 169 -26.40 -34.30 0.02
N TRP A 170 -25.90 -34.51 1.24
CA TRP A 170 -26.40 -35.55 2.13
C TRP A 170 -27.67 -35.14 2.90
N GLU A 171 -27.90 -33.84 3.13
CA GLU A 171 -29.12 -33.39 3.82
C GLU A 171 -30.37 -33.41 2.92
N LEU A 172 -30.21 -33.21 1.61
CA LEU A 172 -31.30 -33.29 0.62
C LEU A 172 -31.67 -34.73 0.21
N LEU A 173 -30.92 -35.74 0.68
CA LEU A 173 -31.17 -37.16 0.41
C LEU A 173 -31.64 -37.92 1.66
N LYS A 174 -31.93 -37.25 2.77
CA LYS A 174 -32.58 -37.91 3.91
C LYS A 174 -33.97 -38.38 3.45
N PRO A 175 -34.28 -39.69 3.43
CA PRO A 175 -35.60 -40.16 3.05
C PRO A 175 -36.62 -39.56 4.02
N VAL A 176 -37.65 -38.90 3.48
CA VAL A 176 -38.79 -38.42 4.25
C VAL A 176 -39.49 -39.66 4.81
N ALA A 177 -39.44 -39.85 6.13
CA ALA A 177 -40.21 -40.89 6.79
C ALA A 177 -41.70 -40.57 6.60
N ILE A 178 -42.39 -41.39 5.80
CA ILE A 178 -43.84 -41.30 5.64
C ILE A 178 -44.45 -42.01 6.87
N PRO A 179 -45.16 -41.29 7.76
CA PRO A 179 -45.83 -41.91 8.89
C PRO A 179 -46.96 -42.83 8.37
N ARG A 180 -47.08 -44.02 8.98
CA ARG A 180 -48.17 -44.98 8.73
C ARG A 180 -49.42 -44.59 9.48
#